data_AF-A0A8S4HLX0-F1
#
_entry.id   AF-A0A8S4HLX0-F1
#
_cell.length_a   1.000
_cell.length_b   1.000
_cell.length_c   1.000
_cell.angle_alpha   90.00
_cell.angle_beta   90.00
_cell.angle_gamma   90.00
#
_symmetry.space_group_name_H-M   'P 1'
#
loop_
_entity.id
_entity.type
_entity.pdbx_description
1 polymer ?
#
loop_
_entity_poly.entity_id
_entity_poly.type
_entity_poly.pdbx_seq_one_letter_code
_entity_poly.pdbx_strand_id
1 'polypeptide(L)'
;MSDPDIDYYTKGVDKTEIIKLLKEQKLYKLYENFDNKLKSSPKSNICHGECFKKLPKEEEIEIKLLELCKEMCNLLLNFSNIDGFCTKSSCCGQFIYLNIWLYEKIKEISSSSSQIKNFCDALNIIKKTKPLIFSTCGIINFNLHDNYFKHMKYLYEFLHIFSDIKEKISHNHGSEDKIYCKHIQEFFKYYNEIKKIVRILVELYTVVRLIQYQNQ
;
A
#
# COMPACT_ATOMS: atom_id res chain seq x y z
N MET A 1 -6.87 8.26 3.08
CA MET A 1 -6.77 7.69 1.73
C MET A 1 -8.05 8.02 1.00
N SER A 2 -8.00 8.10 -0.32
CA SER A 2 -9.21 8.21 -1.14
C SER A 2 -10.11 7.00 -0.96
N ASP A 3 -11.36 7.15 -1.36
CA ASP A 3 -12.34 6.07 -1.47
C ASP A 3 -11.77 4.87 -2.26
N PRO A 4 -12.25 3.64 -2.00
CA PRO A 4 -11.92 2.47 -2.80
C PRO A 4 -11.90 2.78 -4.31
N ASP A 5 -10.72 2.67 -4.92
CA ASP A 5 -10.56 2.89 -6.35
C ASP A 5 -10.92 1.61 -7.10
N ILE A 6 -12.05 1.66 -7.79
CA ILE A 6 -12.58 0.55 -8.58
C ILE A 6 -12.96 1.04 -9.98
N ASP A 7 -12.07 1.78 -10.63
CA ASP A 7 -12.29 2.26 -12.00
C ASP A 7 -12.48 1.15 -13.04
N TYR A 8 -12.09 -0.07 -12.72
CA TYR A 8 -12.38 -1.26 -13.55
C TYR A 8 -13.86 -1.66 -13.55
N TYR A 9 -14.67 -1.07 -12.67
CA TYR A 9 -16.10 -1.31 -12.59
C TYR A 9 -16.83 -0.51 -13.67
N THR A 10 -17.52 -1.20 -14.58
CA THR A 10 -18.34 -0.54 -15.60
C THR A 10 -19.50 0.24 -14.96
N LYS A 11 -19.83 1.45 -15.47
CA LYS A 11 -20.75 2.40 -14.84
C LYS A 11 -22.11 1.77 -14.48
N GLY A 12 -22.59 1.99 -13.25
CA GLY A 12 -23.92 1.57 -12.76
C GLY A 12 -24.16 1.91 -11.28
N VAL A 13 -25.42 1.86 -10.84
CA VAL A 13 -25.90 2.16 -9.46
C VAL A 13 -25.11 1.40 -8.39
N ASP A 14 -24.68 0.18 -8.72
CA ASP A 14 -23.98 -0.72 -7.80
C ASP A 14 -22.55 -0.25 -7.46
N LYS A 15 -21.94 0.67 -8.24
CA LYS A 15 -20.58 1.19 -7.97
C LYS A 15 -20.52 1.99 -6.68
N THR A 16 -21.53 2.82 -6.42
CA THR A 16 -21.57 3.63 -5.19
C THR A 16 -21.84 2.76 -3.96
N GLU A 17 -22.70 1.76 -4.09
CA GLU A 17 -23.05 0.86 -3.00
C GLU A 17 -21.88 -0.06 -2.63
N ILE A 18 -21.19 -0.64 -3.62
CA ILE A 18 -19.99 -1.43 -3.33
C ILE A 18 -18.87 -0.58 -2.70
N ILE A 19 -18.66 0.68 -3.12
CA ILE A 19 -17.65 1.55 -2.48
C ILE A 19 -17.94 1.71 -0.98
N LYS A 20 -19.20 1.88 -0.59
CA LYS A 20 -19.58 1.95 0.84
C LYS A 20 -19.23 0.66 1.57
N LEU A 21 -19.62 -0.49 1.02
CA LEU A 21 -19.32 -1.79 1.59
C LEU A 21 -17.81 -2.07 1.68
N LEU A 22 -17.02 -1.64 0.68
CA LEU A 22 -15.57 -1.81 0.67
C LEU A 22 -14.90 -0.98 1.77
N LYS A 23 -15.34 0.25 2.03
CA LYS A 23 -14.80 1.08 3.13
C LYS A 23 -14.90 0.41 4.51
N GLU A 24 -15.90 -0.44 4.71
CA GLU A 24 -16.11 -1.14 5.98
C GLU A 24 -15.20 -2.37 6.18
N GLN A 25 -14.48 -2.80 5.14
CA GLN A 25 -13.59 -3.96 5.17
C GLN A 25 -12.31 -3.67 5.97
N LYS A 26 -11.63 -4.72 6.44
CA LYS A 26 -10.47 -4.58 7.33
C LYS A 26 -9.33 -3.79 6.67
N LEU A 27 -9.18 -3.92 5.35
CA LEU A 27 -8.14 -3.20 4.60
C LEU A 27 -8.31 -1.67 4.63
N TYR A 28 -9.51 -1.15 4.38
CA TYR A 28 -9.71 0.29 4.37
C TYR A 28 -9.68 0.88 5.78
N LYS A 29 -10.11 0.12 6.80
CA LYS A 29 -9.86 0.46 8.21
C LYS A 29 -8.37 0.52 8.54
N LEU A 30 -7.56 -0.36 7.95
CA LEU A 30 -6.10 -0.32 8.10
C LEU A 30 -5.50 0.95 7.47
N TYR A 31 -5.97 1.35 6.29
CA TYR A 31 -5.55 2.61 5.65
C TYR A 31 -5.94 3.85 6.46
N GLU A 32 -7.16 3.89 7.00
CA GLU A 32 -7.58 4.95 7.93
C GLU A 32 -6.68 5.00 9.19
N ASN A 33 -6.28 3.83 9.71
CA ASN A 33 -5.34 3.76 10.83
C ASN A 33 -3.97 4.36 10.46
N PHE A 34 -3.46 4.14 9.25
CA PHE A 34 -2.23 4.80 8.80
C PHE A 34 -2.39 6.33 8.78
N ASP A 35 -3.47 6.84 8.18
CA ASP A 35 -3.73 8.29 8.12
C ASP A 35 -3.86 8.92 9.52
N ASN A 36 -4.55 8.23 10.44
CA ASN A 36 -4.73 8.70 11.80
C ASN A 36 -3.41 8.72 12.58
N LYS A 37 -2.56 7.72 12.38
CA LYS A 37 -1.24 7.65 13.03
C LYS A 37 -0.28 8.70 12.49
N LEU A 38 -0.29 9.01 11.19
CA LEU A 38 0.52 10.10 10.62
C LEU A 38 0.24 11.44 11.34
N LYS A 39 -1.04 11.77 11.57
CA LYS A 39 -1.46 13.04 12.23
C LYS A 39 -0.99 13.18 13.67
N SER A 40 -0.73 12.06 14.37
CA SER A 40 -0.50 12.01 15.83
C SER A 40 0.99 12.06 16.23
N SER A 41 1.88 12.36 15.28
CA SER A 41 3.21 11.82 15.35
C SER A 41 4.26 12.70 16.07
N PRO A 42 4.97 12.18 17.10
CA PRO A 42 5.98 12.95 17.83
C PRO A 42 7.27 13.18 17.01
N LYS A 43 8.02 14.25 17.30
CA LYS A 43 9.29 14.54 16.61
C LYS A 43 10.40 13.59 17.09
N SER A 44 10.80 12.63 16.25
CA SER A 44 12.00 11.80 16.48
C SER A 44 13.23 12.38 15.77
N ASN A 45 14.36 12.51 16.49
CA ASN A 45 15.60 13.05 15.93
C ASN A 45 16.25 12.10 14.89
N ILE A 46 16.09 10.79 15.05
CA ILE A 46 16.60 9.78 14.09
C ILE A 46 15.90 9.95 12.74
N CYS A 47 14.59 10.18 12.77
CA CYS A 47 13.79 10.43 11.57
C CYS A 47 14.20 11.68 10.82
N HIS A 48 14.62 12.71 11.56
CA HIS A 48 15.01 13.98 10.96
C HIS A 48 16.28 13.84 10.12
N GLY A 49 17.29 13.12 10.62
CA GLY A 49 18.59 13.01 9.96
C GLY A 49 18.54 12.29 8.62
N GLU A 50 17.96 11.09 8.56
CA GLU A 50 17.97 10.28 7.33
C GLU A 50 17.04 10.83 6.24
N CYS A 51 15.88 11.38 6.61
CA CYS A 51 15.01 12.05 5.64
C CYS A 51 15.70 13.30 5.07
N PHE A 52 16.35 14.13 5.90
CA PHE A 52 17.00 15.36 5.45
C PHE A 52 18.21 15.10 4.55
N LYS A 53 19.02 14.06 4.83
CA LYS A 53 20.18 13.69 3.99
C LYS A 53 19.80 13.32 2.56
N LYS A 54 18.59 12.82 2.33
CA LYS A 54 18.12 12.34 1.02
C LYS A 54 17.18 13.31 0.31
N LEU A 55 16.51 14.17 1.07
CA LEU A 55 15.55 15.16 0.60
C LEU A 55 15.96 16.54 1.14
N PRO A 56 16.90 17.23 0.47
CA PRO A 56 17.28 18.59 0.87
C PRO A 56 16.07 19.52 0.77
N LYS A 57 16.01 20.59 1.58
CA LYS A 57 14.86 21.52 1.61
C LYS A 57 14.99 22.63 0.58
N GLU A 58 15.30 22.28 -0.66
CA GLU A 58 15.59 23.28 -1.70
C GLU A 58 14.32 23.64 -2.47
N GLU A 59 13.44 22.65 -2.70
CA GLU A 59 12.20 22.84 -3.46
C GLU A 59 10.94 22.56 -2.62
N GLU A 60 9.81 23.17 -2.99
CA GLU A 60 8.51 22.97 -2.33
C GLU A 60 8.08 21.49 -2.30
N ILE A 61 8.32 20.75 -3.39
CA ILE A 61 8.02 19.33 -3.49
C ILE A 61 8.87 18.52 -2.51
N GLU A 62 10.16 18.84 -2.40
CA GLU A 62 11.06 18.17 -1.45
C GLU A 62 10.70 18.47 0.00
N ILE A 63 10.21 19.69 0.29
CA ILE A 63 9.68 20.03 1.62
C ILE A 63 8.48 19.14 1.97
N LYS A 64 7.52 18.96 1.05
CA LYS A 64 6.36 18.08 1.26
C LYS A 64 6.76 16.61 1.42
N LEU A 65 7.70 16.12 0.61
CA LEU A 65 8.23 14.76 0.74
C LEU A 65 9.00 14.57 2.05
N LEU A 66 9.75 15.57 2.49
CA LEU A 66 10.46 15.54 3.76
C LEU A 66 9.49 15.49 4.94
N GLU A 67 8.38 16.22 4.89
CA GLU A 67 7.31 16.15 5.90
C GLU A 67 6.69 14.76 5.95
N LEU A 68 6.26 14.22 4.80
CA LEU A 68 5.75 12.85 4.71
C LEU A 68 6.78 11.82 5.22
N CYS A 69 8.06 11.98 4.90
CA CYS A 69 9.12 11.07 5.34
C CYS A 69 9.24 11.03 6.87
N LYS A 70 9.12 12.18 7.53
CA LYS A 70 9.14 12.26 9.00
C LYS A 70 7.93 11.59 9.63
N GLU A 71 6.74 11.83 9.10
CA GLU A 71 5.52 11.19 9.58
C GLU A 71 5.61 9.67 9.40
N MET A 72 6.07 9.22 8.25
CA MET A 72 6.31 7.81 7.94
C MET A 72 7.35 7.17 8.84
N CYS A 73 8.45 7.87 9.11
CA CYS A 73 9.47 7.36 10.01
C CYS A 73 8.88 7.05 11.37
N ASN A 74 8.05 7.93 11.92
CA ASN A 74 7.43 7.68 13.20
C ASN A 74 6.40 6.54 13.18
N LEU A 75 5.65 6.38 12.08
CA LEU A 75 4.81 5.22 11.86
C LEU A 75 5.65 3.93 11.90
N LEU A 76 6.78 3.90 11.17
CA LEU A 76 7.74 2.79 11.19
C LEU A 76 8.37 2.58 12.58
N LEU A 77 8.53 3.64 13.36
CA LEU A 77 9.05 3.54 14.73
C LEU A 77 8.04 2.90 15.70
N ASN A 78 6.75 3.11 15.49
CA ASN A 78 5.66 2.71 16.39
C ASN A 78 4.75 1.61 15.82
N PHE A 79 5.20 0.96 14.75
CA PHE A 79 4.35 0.11 13.93
C PHE A 79 3.81 -1.13 14.71
N SER A 80 4.48 -1.52 15.81
CA SER A 80 4.11 -2.64 16.68
C SER A 80 2.83 -2.36 17.46
N ASN A 81 2.45 -1.09 17.54
CA ASN A 81 1.27 -0.59 18.23
C ASN A 81 0.11 -0.34 17.27
N ILE A 82 0.23 -0.81 16.01
CA ILE A 82 -0.84 -0.77 15.02
C ILE A 82 -1.52 -2.15 15.04
N ASP A 83 -2.73 -2.19 15.60
CA ASP A 83 -3.52 -3.41 15.68
C ASP A 83 -3.73 -4.02 14.30
N GLY A 84 -3.52 -5.34 14.20
CA GLY A 84 -3.68 -6.09 12.95
C GLY A 84 -2.56 -5.92 11.92
N PHE A 85 -1.57 -5.05 12.16
CA PHE A 85 -0.47 -4.84 11.21
C PHE A 85 0.58 -5.96 11.25
N CYS A 86 0.74 -6.66 12.38
CA CYS A 86 1.65 -7.81 12.43
C CYS A 86 1.11 -8.96 13.23
N THR A 87 1.43 -10.17 12.75
CA THR A 87 1.32 -11.39 13.54
C THR A 87 2.66 -11.68 14.20
N LYS A 88 2.67 -12.63 15.15
CA LYS A 88 3.91 -13.08 15.82
C LYS A 88 4.95 -13.66 14.84
N SER A 89 4.54 -14.09 13.64
CA SER A 89 5.41 -14.82 12.69
C SER A 89 5.91 -13.98 11.51
N SER A 90 5.17 -12.96 11.05
CA SER A 90 5.64 -12.08 9.97
C SER A 90 4.82 -10.79 9.87
N CYS A 91 5.49 -9.75 9.39
CA CYS A 91 4.92 -8.45 9.08
C CYS A 91 4.82 -8.18 7.57
N CYS A 92 5.51 -8.97 6.76
CA CYS A 92 5.76 -8.58 5.38
C CYS A 92 4.51 -8.58 4.49
N GLY A 93 3.48 -9.36 4.84
CA GLY A 93 2.18 -9.28 4.16
C GLY A 93 1.54 -7.90 4.31
N GLN A 94 1.58 -7.31 5.51
CA GLN A 94 0.97 -6.00 5.77
C GLN A 94 1.80 -4.85 5.20
N PHE A 95 3.11 -5.05 5.05
CA PHE A 95 3.97 -4.11 4.31
C PHE A 95 3.57 -3.96 2.84
N ILE A 96 2.92 -4.94 2.21
CA ILE A 96 2.42 -4.77 0.84
C ILE A 96 1.39 -3.63 0.81
N TYR A 97 0.43 -3.64 1.72
CA TYR A 97 -0.61 -2.62 1.80
C TYR A 97 -0.04 -1.26 2.25
N LEU A 98 0.91 -1.26 3.19
CA LEU A 98 1.65 -0.04 3.54
C LEU A 98 2.33 0.58 2.32
N ASN A 99 3.01 -0.24 1.51
CA ASN A 99 3.70 0.23 0.30
C ASN A 99 2.73 0.77 -0.75
N ILE A 100 1.57 0.12 -0.94
CA ILE A 100 0.52 0.61 -1.84
C ILE A 100 0.03 1.98 -1.40
N TRP A 101 -0.43 2.09 -0.14
CA TRP A 101 -0.94 3.33 0.42
C TRP A 101 0.11 4.46 0.38
N LEU A 102 1.36 4.13 0.73
CA LEU A 102 2.46 5.08 0.74
C LEU A 102 2.77 5.62 -0.66
N TYR A 103 2.74 4.75 -1.67
CA TYR A 103 3.03 5.17 -3.03
C TYR A 103 1.98 6.12 -3.58
N GLU A 104 0.69 5.90 -3.27
CA GLU A 104 -0.35 6.85 -3.62
C GLU A 104 -0.10 8.23 -3.00
N LYS A 105 0.26 8.26 -1.71
CA LYS A 105 0.65 9.51 -1.03
C LYS A 105 1.84 10.21 -1.64
N ILE A 106 2.85 9.45 -2.04
CA ILE A 106 4.01 10.02 -2.73
C ILE A 106 3.61 10.61 -4.10
N LYS A 107 2.76 9.91 -4.86
CA LYS A 107 2.29 10.35 -6.19
C LYS A 107 1.38 11.57 -6.15
N GLU A 108 0.69 11.81 -5.03
CA GLU A 108 -0.01 13.09 -4.78
C GLU A 108 0.96 14.28 -4.66
N ILE A 109 2.23 14.03 -4.29
CA ILE A 109 3.23 15.07 -4.01
C ILE A 109 4.22 15.23 -5.17
N SER A 110 4.72 14.13 -5.72
CA SER A 110 5.79 14.15 -6.73
C SER A 110 5.60 13.08 -7.79
N SER A 111 5.89 13.45 -9.04
CA SER A 111 6.05 12.55 -10.19
C SER A 111 7.52 12.30 -10.54
N SER A 112 8.47 12.87 -9.78
CA SER A 112 9.90 12.79 -10.09
C SER A 112 10.51 11.47 -9.60
N SER A 113 10.98 10.67 -10.55
CA SER A 113 11.63 9.38 -10.29
C SER A 113 12.76 9.44 -9.26
N SER A 114 13.57 10.50 -9.30
CA SER A 114 14.70 10.69 -8.38
C SER A 114 14.23 11.02 -6.97
N GLN A 115 13.25 11.90 -6.83
CA GLN A 115 12.70 12.30 -5.53
C GLN A 115 11.98 11.12 -4.86
N ILE A 116 11.17 10.36 -5.62
CA ILE A 116 10.52 9.14 -5.12
C ILE A 116 11.57 8.11 -4.67
N LYS A 117 12.61 7.89 -5.47
CA LYS A 117 13.69 6.98 -5.10
C LYS A 117 14.38 7.41 -3.81
N ASN A 118 14.75 8.70 -3.70
CA ASN A 118 15.41 9.25 -2.52
C ASN A 118 14.55 9.09 -1.25
N PHE A 119 13.24 9.33 -1.38
CA PHE A 119 12.28 9.11 -0.31
C PHE A 119 12.25 7.64 0.15
N CYS A 120 12.08 6.69 -0.78
CA CYS A 120 12.06 5.26 -0.45
C CYS A 120 13.39 4.78 0.16
N ASP A 121 14.52 5.27 -0.33
CA ASP A 121 15.85 4.96 0.19
C ASP A 121 16.00 5.43 1.65
N ALA A 122 15.54 6.64 1.97
CA ALA A 122 15.56 7.19 3.33
C ALA A 122 14.77 6.30 4.32
N LEU A 123 13.55 5.92 3.95
CA LEU A 123 12.72 5.05 4.80
C LEU A 123 13.31 3.65 4.97
N ASN A 124 13.92 3.09 3.93
CA ASN A 124 14.61 1.81 4.01
C ASN A 124 15.79 1.85 4.99
N ILE A 125 16.56 2.94 5.04
CA ILE A 125 17.64 3.12 6.02
C ILE A 125 17.07 3.21 7.43
N ILE A 126 16.05 4.05 7.65
CA ILE A 126 15.37 4.20 8.95
C ILE A 126 14.91 2.84 9.47
N LYS A 127 14.26 2.04 8.62
CA LYS A 127 13.74 0.73 8.99
C LYS A 127 14.83 -0.25 9.44
N LYS A 128 16.06 -0.14 8.93
CA LYS A 128 17.19 -1.01 9.38
C LYS A 128 17.57 -0.79 10.85
N THR A 129 17.13 0.31 11.47
CA THR A 129 17.32 0.55 12.91
C THR A 129 16.37 -0.26 13.80
N LYS A 130 15.46 -1.04 13.20
CA LYS A 130 14.43 -1.82 13.90
C LYS A 130 14.77 -3.32 13.97
N PRO A 131 14.10 -4.09 14.85
CA PRO A 131 14.25 -5.54 14.92
C PRO A 131 14.18 -6.23 13.55
N LEU A 132 14.91 -7.34 13.42
CA LEU A 132 15.08 -8.08 12.17
C LEU A 132 13.77 -8.43 11.46
N ILE A 133 12.70 -8.68 12.23
CA ILE A 133 11.39 -9.02 11.68
C ILE A 133 10.78 -7.87 10.84
N PHE A 134 11.24 -6.63 11.02
CA PHE A 134 10.88 -5.46 10.21
C PHE A 134 11.93 -5.16 9.13
N SER A 135 13.21 -5.42 9.42
CA SER A 135 14.29 -5.12 8.48
C SER A 135 14.20 -5.93 7.18
N THR A 136 13.51 -7.07 7.18
CA THR A 136 13.29 -7.91 5.98
C THR A 136 12.14 -7.44 5.08
N CYS A 137 11.17 -6.64 5.58
CA CYS A 137 10.03 -6.18 4.78
C CYS A 137 10.29 -4.82 4.11
N GLY A 138 10.70 -4.79 2.84
CA GLY A 138 11.18 -3.56 2.17
C GLY A 138 10.12 -2.47 1.95
N ILE A 139 10.57 -1.20 1.94
CA ILE A 139 9.84 -0.10 1.32
C ILE A 139 10.13 -0.15 -0.20
N ILE A 140 9.08 -0.27 -1.00
CA ILE A 140 9.16 -0.53 -2.43
C ILE A 140 9.02 0.79 -3.18
N ASN A 141 9.95 1.04 -4.09
CA ASN A 141 9.83 2.11 -5.08
C ASN A 141 9.06 1.59 -6.30
N PHE A 142 7.76 1.87 -6.38
CA PHE A 142 6.94 1.45 -7.53
C PHE A 142 7.13 2.31 -8.78
N ASN A 143 7.94 3.37 -8.74
CA ASN A 143 8.10 4.24 -9.90
C ASN A 143 8.71 3.53 -11.12
N LEU A 144 9.53 2.50 -10.90
CA LEU A 144 10.03 1.63 -11.98
C LEU A 144 8.93 0.77 -12.64
N HIS A 145 7.76 0.71 -12.01
CA HIS A 145 6.61 -0.08 -12.39
C HIS A 145 5.32 0.76 -12.38
N ASP A 146 5.42 2.08 -12.57
CA ASP A 146 4.29 3.01 -12.44
C ASP A 146 3.11 2.61 -13.35
N ASN A 147 3.43 2.22 -14.60
CA ASN A 147 2.46 1.70 -15.59
C ASN A 147 1.69 0.45 -15.11
N TYR A 148 2.23 -0.25 -14.12
CA TYR A 148 1.68 -1.49 -13.59
C TYR A 148 1.15 -1.36 -12.16
N PHE A 149 1.44 -0.24 -11.49
CA PHE A 149 1.07 -0.01 -10.10
C PHE A 149 -0.42 -0.17 -9.88
N LYS A 150 -1.25 0.44 -10.75
CA LYS A 150 -2.72 0.36 -10.66
C LYS A 150 -3.22 -1.09 -10.72
N HIS A 151 -2.65 -1.92 -11.59
CA HIS A 151 -2.99 -3.34 -11.70
C HIS A 151 -2.59 -4.12 -10.43
N MET A 152 -1.39 -3.88 -9.91
CA MET A 152 -0.92 -4.53 -8.68
C MET A 152 -1.77 -4.10 -7.47
N LYS A 153 -2.05 -2.81 -7.33
CA LYS A 153 -2.94 -2.27 -6.29
C LYS A 153 -4.26 -3.02 -6.28
N TYR A 154 -4.98 -3.04 -7.40
CA TYR A 154 -6.29 -3.70 -7.47
C TYR A 154 -6.22 -5.19 -7.13
N LEU A 155 -5.18 -5.89 -7.60
CA LEU A 155 -5.03 -7.31 -7.29
C LEU A 155 -4.81 -7.55 -5.80
N TYR A 156 -3.88 -6.83 -5.17
CA TYR A 156 -3.59 -7.03 -3.75
C TYR A 156 -4.75 -6.58 -2.86
N GLU A 157 -5.38 -5.43 -3.16
CA GLU A 157 -6.55 -4.97 -2.42
C GLU A 157 -7.70 -5.97 -2.54
N PHE A 158 -7.98 -6.48 -3.75
CA PHE A 158 -9.00 -7.50 -3.97
C PHE A 158 -8.69 -8.78 -3.20
N LEU A 159 -7.46 -9.29 -3.24
CA LEU A 159 -7.10 -10.53 -2.53
C LEU A 159 -7.30 -10.41 -1.01
N HIS A 160 -6.96 -9.26 -0.43
CA HIS A 160 -7.21 -9.01 0.98
C HIS A 160 -8.71 -8.96 1.29
N ILE A 161 -9.44 -8.17 0.51
CA ILE A 161 -10.87 -7.93 0.74
C ILE A 161 -11.70 -9.18 0.46
N PHE A 162 -11.33 -9.99 -0.53
CA PHE A 162 -12.04 -11.21 -0.88
C PHE A 162 -12.13 -12.19 0.30
N SER A 163 -11.09 -12.24 1.15
CA SER A 163 -11.14 -13.05 2.38
C SER A 163 -12.26 -12.58 3.32
N ASP A 164 -12.39 -11.26 3.52
CA ASP A 164 -13.44 -10.68 4.36
C ASP A 164 -14.83 -10.83 3.73
N ILE A 165 -14.95 -10.62 2.42
CA ILE A 165 -16.21 -10.79 1.68
C ILE A 165 -16.68 -12.25 1.74
N LYS A 166 -15.77 -13.22 1.55
CA LYS A 166 -16.11 -14.64 1.56
C LYS A 166 -16.73 -15.08 2.88
N GLU A 167 -16.28 -14.51 4.01
CA GLU A 167 -16.86 -14.77 5.33
C GLU A 167 -18.26 -14.15 5.49
N LYS A 168 -18.53 -13.04 4.79
CA LYS A 168 -19.81 -12.30 4.85
C LYS A 168 -20.88 -12.85 3.93
N ILE A 169 -20.50 -13.48 2.81
CA ILE A 169 -21.47 -14.09 1.89
C ILE A 169 -22.19 -15.23 2.61
N SER A 170 -23.44 -14.96 2.99
CA SER A 170 -24.30 -15.91 3.68
C SER A 170 -24.95 -16.88 2.70
N HIS A 171 -25.48 -18.01 3.18
CA HIS A 171 -26.29 -18.91 2.35
C HIS A 171 -27.68 -18.33 2.02
N ASN A 172 -28.04 -17.17 2.57
CA ASN A 172 -29.38 -16.58 2.47
C ASN A 172 -29.54 -15.57 1.31
N HIS A 173 -28.48 -15.28 0.55
CA HIS A 173 -28.51 -14.49 -0.69
C HIS A 173 -29.19 -13.10 -0.55
N GLY A 174 -28.81 -12.35 0.49
CA GLY A 174 -29.29 -10.99 0.74
C GLY A 174 -28.87 -9.97 -0.33
N SER A 175 -29.31 -8.71 -0.20
CA SER A 175 -28.93 -7.63 -1.12
C SER A 175 -27.41 -7.39 -1.14
N GLU A 176 -26.76 -7.40 0.02
CA GLU A 176 -25.29 -7.29 0.13
C GLU A 176 -24.55 -8.45 -0.55
N ASP A 177 -25.03 -9.68 -0.38
CA ASP A 177 -24.46 -10.86 -1.03
C ASP A 177 -24.44 -10.70 -2.55
N LYS A 178 -25.50 -10.11 -3.14
CA LYS A 178 -25.58 -9.84 -4.59
C LYS A 178 -24.56 -8.80 -5.02
N ILE A 179 -24.37 -7.75 -4.24
CA ILE A 179 -23.41 -6.67 -4.53
C ILE A 179 -21.98 -7.19 -4.45
N TYR A 180 -21.66 -7.99 -3.43
CA TYR A 180 -20.37 -8.66 -3.31
C TYR A 180 -20.12 -9.66 -4.44
N CYS A 181 -21.11 -10.50 -4.79
CA CYS A 181 -21.00 -11.42 -5.94
C CYS A 181 -20.71 -10.66 -7.23
N LYS A 182 -21.41 -9.54 -7.47
CA LYS A 182 -21.17 -8.69 -8.65
C LYS A 182 -19.77 -8.07 -8.61
N HIS A 183 -19.30 -7.61 -7.46
CA HIS A 183 -17.94 -7.09 -7.31
C HIS A 183 -16.88 -8.14 -7.67
N ILE A 184 -17.04 -9.36 -7.18
CA ILE A 184 -16.16 -10.48 -7.53
C ILE A 184 -16.17 -10.73 -9.05
N GLN A 185 -17.35 -10.76 -9.67
CA GLN A 185 -17.48 -10.95 -11.12
C GLN A 185 -16.79 -9.84 -11.93
N GLU A 186 -17.01 -8.57 -11.58
CA GLU A 186 -16.36 -7.44 -12.26
C GLU A 186 -14.84 -7.47 -12.10
N PHE A 187 -14.34 -7.82 -10.91
CA PHE A 187 -12.90 -8.00 -10.71
C PHE A 187 -12.35 -9.15 -11.57
N PHE A 188 -13.04 -10.28 -11.68
CA PHE A 188 -12.59 -11.38 -12.54
C PHE A 188 -12.62 -11.04 -14.03
N LYS A 189 -13.58 -10.22 -14.50
CA LYS A 189 -13.56 -9.68 -15.87
C LYS A 189 -12.31 -8.86 -16.11
N TYR A 190 -12.05 -7.89 -15.23
CA TYR A 190 -10.86 -7.06 -15.28
C TYR A 190 -9.57 -7.89 -15.20
N TYR A 191 -9.46 -8.81 -14.25
CA TYR A 191 -8.32 -9.71 -14.13
C TYR A 191 -8.07 -10.50 -15.40
N ASN A 192 -9.13 -10.98 -16.08
CA ASN A 192 -8.97 -11.70 -17.33
C ASN A 192 -8.38 -10.86 -18.47
N GLU A 193 -8.59 -9.54 -18.46
CA GLU A 193 -7.98 -8.61 -19.40
C GLU A 193 -6.49 -8.39 -19.07
N ILE A 194 -6.15 -8.28 -17.79
CA ILE A 194 -4.79 -7.95 -17.34
C ILE A 194 -3.92 -9.15 -16.99
N LYS A 195 -4.45 -10.39 -16.95
CA LYS A 195 -3.73 -11.58 -16.45
C LYS A 195 -2.41 -11.85 -17.16
N LYS A 196 -2.29 -11.49 -18.45
CA LYS A 196 -1.04 -11.61 -19.21
C LYS A 196 0.02 -10.62 -18.67
N ILE A 197 -0.40 -9.41 -18.33
CA ILE A 197 0.44 -8.37 -17.72
C ILE A 197 0.82 -8.76 -16.29
N VAL A 198 -0.15 -9.20 -15.49
CA VAL A 198 0.06 -9.64 -14.10
C VAL A 198 1.03 -10.82 -14.03
N ARG A 199 0.94 -11.78 -14.95
CA ARG A 199 1.89 -12.91 -15.02
C ARG A 199 3.33 -12.43 -15.22
N ILE A 200 3.54 -11.47 -16.13
CA ILE A 200 4.85 -10.84 -16.35
C ILE A 200 5.33 -10.12 -15.07
N LEU A 201 4.43 -9.47 -14.32
CA LEU A 201 4.77 -8.76 -13.09
C LEU A 201 5.14 -9.69 -11.94
N VAL A 202 4.46 -10.83 -11.78
CA VAL A 202 4.81 -11.84 -10.77
C VAL A 202 6.18 -12.44 -11.08
N GLU A 203 6.45 -12.71 -12.36
CA GLU A 203 7.76 -13.19 -12.82
C GLU A 203 8.85 -12.14 -12.58
N LEU A 204 8.62 -10.86 -12.93
CA LEU A 204 9.54 -9.75 -12.67
C LEU A 204 9.77 -9.47 -11.17
N TYR A 205 8.72 -9.52 -10.35
CA TYR A 205 8.83 -9.35 -8.89
C TYR A 205 9.65 -10.48 -8.26
N THR A 206 9.48 -11.70 -8.74
CA THR A 206 10.29 -12.86 -8.31
C THR A 206 11.75 -12.67 -8.70
N VAL A 207 12.02 -12.21 -9.93
CA VAL A 207 13.38 -11.91 -10.41
C VAL A 207 14.02 -10.75 -9.63
N VAL A 208 13.30 -9.66 -9.35
CA VAL A 208 13.81 -8.53 -8.56
C VAL A 208 14.11 -8.96 -7.12
N ARG A 209 13.26 -9.79 -6.50
CA ARG A 209 13.57 -10.38 -5.18
C ARG A 209 14.83 -11.26 -5.22
N LEU A 210 15.02 -12.04 -6.28
CA LEU A 210 16.20 -12.91 -6.44
C LEU A 210 17.48 -12.08 -6.61
N ILE A 211 17.45 -11.01 -7.41
CA ILE A 211 18.58 -10.09 -7.60
C ILE A 211 18.91 -9.35 -6.29
N GLN A 212 17.92 -8.97 -5.50
CA GLN A 212 18.15 -8.35 -4.18
C GLN A 212 18.72 -9.32 -3.14
N TYR A 213 18.46 -10.62 -3.28
CA TYR A 213 19.01 -11.67 -2.40
C TYR A 213 20.45 -12.07 -2.75
N GLN A 214 20.85 -11.98 -4.03
CA GLN A 214 22.20 -12.34 -4.48
C GLN A 214 23.26 -11.25 -4.29
N ASN A 215 22.84 -10.03 -3.96
CA ASN A 215 23.73 -8.88 -3.71
C ASN A 215 23.89 -8.55 -2.20
N GLN A 216 23.66 -9.54 -1.33
CA GLN A 216 24.01 -9.54 0.10
C GLN A 216 25.12 -10.56 0.34
#